data_AF-W1YM90-F1
#
_entry.id   AF-W1YM90-F1
#
_cell.length_a   1.000
_cell.length_b   1.000
_cell.length_c   1.000
_cell.angle_alpha   90.00
_cell.angle_beta   90.00
_cell.angle_gamma   90.00
#
_symmetry.space_group_name_H-M   'P 1'
#
loop_
_entity.id
_entity.type
_entity.pdbx_description
1 polymer ?
#
loop_
_entity_poly.entity_id
_entity_poly.type
_entity_poly.pdbx_seq_one_letter_code
_entity_poly.pdbx_strand_id
1 'polypeptide(L)' 'VELYISYLRRKIDKGREPMIHTMRGVGYVLKPADAAPPTR' A
#
# COMPACT_ATOMS: atom_id res chain seq x y z
N VAL A 1 -15.90 1.70 0.05
CA VAL A 1 -14.51 1.91 0.56
C VAL A 1 -13.45 1.53 -0.47
N GLU A 2 -13.58 0.41 -1.18
CA GLU A 2 -12.54 -0.08 -2.11
C GLU A 2 -12.11 0.93 -3.18
N LEU A 3 -13.05 1.68 -3.77
CA LEU A 3 -12.72 2.72 -4.75
C LEU A 3 -11.83 3.83 -4.17
N TYR A 4 -12.09 4.25 -2.93
CA TYR A 4 -11.30 5.27 -2.25
C TYR A 4 -9.89 4.75 -1.92
N ILE A 5 -9.79 3.49 -1.49
CA ILE A 5 -8.49 2.83 -1.27
C ILE A 5 -7.70 2.73 -2.58
N SER A 6 -8.36 2.33 -3.67
CA SER A 6 -7.75 2.25 -5.00
C SER A 6 -7.30 3.60 -5.53
N TYR A 7 -8.05 4.67 -5.25
CA TYR A 7 -7.65 6.03 -5.60
C TYR A 7 -6.47 6.50 -4.75
N LEU A 8 -6.48 6.21 -3.45
CA LEU A 8 -5.42 6.60 -2.54
C LEU A 8 -4.10 5.89 -2.88
N ARG A 9 -4.12 4.57 -3.11
CA ARG A 9 -2.96 3.79 -3.60
C ARG A 9 -2.35 4.42 -4.85
N ARG A 10 -3.19 4.77 -5.84
CA ARG A 10 -2.73 5.46 -7.06
C ARG A 10 -2.11 6.83 -6.82
N LYS A 11 -2.46 7.52 -5.72
CA LYS A 11 -1.85 8.80 -5.37
C LYS A 11 -0.52 8.64 -4.65
N ILE A 12 -0.46 7.71 -3.70
CA ILE A 12 0.67 7.62 -2.78
C ILE A 12 1.72 6.63 -3.27
N ASP A 13 1.34 5.48 -3.83
CA ASP A 13 2.27 4.40 -4.19
C ASP A 13 2.87 4.57 -5.60
N LYS A 14 2.89 5.79 -6.15
CA LYS A 14 3.53 6.04 -7.46
C LYS A 14 5.04 5.89 -7.34
N GLY A 15 5.61 4.86 -7.97
CA GLY A 15 7.05 4.66 -8.05
C GLY A 15 7.70 4.08 -6.79
N ARG A 16 6.91 3.47 -5.90
CA ARG A 16 7.39 2.78 -4.69
C ARG A 16 6.47 1.59 -4.38
N GLU A 17 6.91 0.73 -3.46
CA GLU A 17 6.09 -0.40 -3.00
C GLU A 17 4.79 0.06 -2.28
N PRO A 18 3.74 -0.77 -2.26
CA PRO A 18 2.45 -0.42 -1.67
C PRO A 18 2.54 -0.11 -0.16
N MET A 19 1.97 1.03 0.26
CA MET A 19 1.93 1.43 1.68
C MET A 19 0.62 1.06 2.39
N ILE A 20 -0.45 0.73 1.65
CA ILE A 20 -1.75 0.35 2.23
C ILE A 20 -1.90 -1.16 2.20
N HIS A 21 -1.82 -1.79 3.37
CA HIS A 21 -1.92 -3.23 3.53
C HIS A 21 -3.32 -3.63 3.98
N THR A 22 -3.88 -4.66 3.36
CA THR A 22 -5.20 -5.19 3.70
C THR A 22 -5.07 -6.20 4.84
N MET A 23 -5.80 -5.98 5.94
CA MET A 23 -5.96 -6.92 7.05
C MET A 23 -7.32 -7.59 6.93
N ARG A 24 -7.33 -8.88 6.56
CA ARG A 24 -8.58 -9.64 6.35
C ARG A 24 -9.45 -9.59 7.61
N GLY A 25 -10.72 -9.22 7.45
CA GLY A 25 -11.70 -9.11 8.54
C GLY A 25 -11.55 -7.89 9.44
N VAL A 26 -10.55 -7.03 9.24
CA VAL A 26 -10.28 -5.87 10.09
C VAL A 26 -10.31 -4.54 9.31
N GLY A 27 -9.70 -4.50 8.12
CA GLY A 27 -9.67 -3.29 7.30
C GLY A 27 -8.31 -3.05 6.64
N TYR A 28 -7.83 -1.82 6.69
CA TYR A 28 -6.58 -1.40 6.05
C TYR A 28 -5.66 -0.73 7.05
N VAL A 29 -4.35 -0.94 6.89
CA VAL A 29 -3.34 -0.26 7.69
C VAL A 29 -2.34 0.43 6.77
N LEU A 30 -1.92 1.64 7.14
CA LEU A 30 -0.85 2.36 6.47
C LEU A 30 0.47 1.99 7.14
N LYS A 31 1.43 1.49 6.37
CA LYS A 31 2.81 1.22 6.82
C LYS A 31 3.80 1.75 5.77
N PRO A 32 5.05 2.04 6.16
CA PRO A 32 6.11 2.33 5.20
C PRO A 32 6.21 1.21 4.16
N ALA A 33 6.52 1.59 2.92
CA ALA A 33 6.86 0.64 1.88
C ALA A 33 8.00 -0.24 2.39
N ASP A 34 7.84 -1.56 2.30
CA ASP A 34 8.92 -2.50 2.61
C ASP A 34 10.06 -2.21 1.62
N ALA A 35 11.04 -1.43 2.07
CA ALA A 35 12.30 -1.21 1.37
C ALA A 35 13.12 -2.51 1.46
N ALA A 36 12.62 -3.59 0.89
CA ALA A 36 13.46 -4.72 0.56
C ALA A 36 14.46 -4.20 -0.48
N PRO A 37 15.78 -4.29 -0.23
CA PRO A 37 16.76 -3.88 -1.22
C PRO A 37 16.49 -4.67 -2.50
N PRO A 38 16.62 -4.07 -3.70
CA PRO A 38 16.55 -4.82 -4.94
C PRO A 38 17.63 -5.90 -4.85
N THR A 39 17.19 -7.14 -4.59
CA THR A 39 18.09 -8.28 -4.59
C THR A 39 18.47 -8.47 -6.05
N ARG A 40 19.78 -8.38 -6.26
CA ARG A 40 20.48 -8.28 -7.55
C ARG A 40 20.12 -9.38 -8.53
#